data_AF-A0A9J6D061-F1
#
_entry.id   AF-A0A9J6D061-F1
#
_cell.length_a   1.000
_cell.length_b   1.000
_cell.length_c   1.000
_cell.angle_alpha   90.00
_cell.angle_beta   90.00
_cell.angle_gamma   90.00
#
_symmetry.space_group_name_H-M   'P 1'
#
loop_
_entity.id
_entity.type
_entity.pdbx_description
1 polymer ?
#
loop_
_entity_poly.entity_id
_entity_poly.type
_entity_poly.pdbx_seq_one_letter_code
_entity_poly.pdbx_strand_id
1 'polypeptide(L)'
;MCQRQLGRMGKSFTLVLPESTTLFAQYDLNALLTTRGLYPIQRTHLTSDLRRASCPAPFKGAYFGIEHILNRTRAALGRGHRRQGLSRIFFSVSLLGAHFLLDREPAPNESVAFAPAKFQGFMPYSQVCQLMMSGGWNARANLETDCTEATRGPQWVSSIAPFSGNWIIGLKGAIRGLAVFDVDGDDRDGHCGEKHVLLKRLKDLLT
;
A
#
# COMPACT_ATOMS: atom_id res chain seq x y z
N MET A 1 1.05 32.58 4.46
CA MET A 1 1.15 32.98 5.89
C MET A 1 1.04 31.79 6.86
N CYS A 2 0.14 30.81 6.63
CA CYS A 2 -0.16 29.74 7.59
C CYS A 2 1.00 28.78 7.94
N GLN A 3 1.79 28.30 6.96
CA GLN A 3 2.86 27.31 7.20
C GLN A 3 4.03 27.83 8.06
N ARG A 4 4.42 29.11 7.91
CA ARG A 4 5.50 29.72 8.70
C ARG A 4 5.14 29.86 10.19
N GLN A 5 3.85 29.95 10.52
CA GLN A 5 3.38 30.04 11.90
C GLN A 5 3.42 28.67 12.58
N LEU A 6 2.93 27.61 11.92
CA LEU A 6 2.91 26.26 12.50
C LEU A 6 4.31 25.71 12.79
N GLY A 7 5.25 25.90 11.86
CA GLY A 7 6.64 25.47 12.07
C GLY A 7 7.35 26.24 13.20
N ARG A 8 6.99 27.51 13.42
CA ARG A 8 7.51 28.32 14.55
C ARG A 8 6.94 27.90 15.90
N MET A 9 5.74 27.33 15.91
CA MET A 9 5.10 26.78 17.11
C MET A 9 5.56 25.35 17.45
N GLY A 10 6.55 24.81 16.71
CA GLY A 10 7.02 23.44 16.90
C GLY A 10 5.98 22.37 16.53
N LYS A 11 4.96 22.72 15.74
CA LYS A 11 3.91 21.80 15.30
C LYS A 11 4.30 21.13 13.99
N SER A 12 4.04 19.84 13.92
CA SER A 12 4.17 19.03 12.71
C SER A 12 2.85 19.04 11.93
N PHE A 13 2.92 18.92 10.61
CA PHE A 13 1.76 18.69 9.76
C PHE A 13 2.09 17.67 8.69
N THR A 14 1.08 16.92 8.28
CA THR A 14 1.19 15.83 7.33
C THR A 14 0.35 16.14 6.12
N LEU A 15 0.89 15.88 4.93
CA LEU A 15 0.14 15.99 3.68
C LEU A 15 0.06 14.61 3.05
N VAL A 16 -1.15 14.10 2.83
CA VAL A 16 -1.35 12.85 2.09
C VAL A 16 -1.48 13.19 0.62
N LEU A 17 -0.50 12.72 -0.15
CA LEU A 17 -0.36 12.95 -1.57
C LEU A 17 -1.14 11.86 -2.33
N PRO A 18 -1.83 12.18 -3.44
CA PRO A 18 -2.63 11.20 -4.17
C PRO A 18 -1.79 10.04 -4.73
N GLU A 19 -2.46 8.93 -5.02
CA GLU A 19 -1.89 7.75 -5.68
C GLU A 19 -1.42 8.07 -7.12
N SER A 20 -2.02 9.10 -7.74
CA SER A 20 -1.70 9.53 -9.10
C SER A 20 -0.35 10.23 -9.20
N THR A 21 0.38 9.86 -10.26
CA THR A 21 1.69 10.42 -10.60
C THR A 21 1.63 11.84 -11.18
N THR A 22 0.43 12.44 -11.30
CA THR A 22 0.24 13.87 -11.59
C THR A 22 0.74 14.77 -10.46
N LEU A 23 1.10 14.18 -9.32
CA LEU A 23 1.72 14.84 -8.17
C LEU A 23 2.78 15.88 -8.53
N PHE A 24 3.65 15.55 -9.48
CA PHE A 24 4.78 16.41 -9.82
C PHE A 24 4.44 17.55 -10.78
N ALA A 25 3.27 17.49 -11.41
CA ALA A 25 2.73 18.61 -12.17
C ALA A 25 1.88 19.54 -11.29
N GLN A 26 1.35 19.04 -10.16
CA GLN A 26 0.40 19.77 -9.31
C GLN A 26 1.03 20.37 -8.06
N TYR A 27 2.18 19.84 -7.60
CA TYR A 27 2.82 20.27 -6.35
C TYR A 27 4.28 20.70 -6.57
N ASP A 28 4.69 21.77 -5.89
CA ASP A 28 6.10 22.17 -5.79
C ASP A 28 6.85 21.21 -4.86
N LEU A 29 7.62 20.30 -5.46
CA LEU A 29 8.40 19.32 -4.70
C LEU A 29 9.45 19.95 -3.80
N ASN A 30 10.07 21.05 -4.21
CA ASN A 30 11.08 21.70 -3.38
C ASN A 30 10.41 22.23 -2.11
N ALA A 31 9.23 22.84 -2.24
CA ALA A 31 8.45 23.26 -1.08
C ALA A 31 8.06 22.06 -0.20
N LEU A 32 7.62 20.95 -0.79
CA LEU A 32 7.24 19.74 -0.03
C LEU A 32 8.40 19.15 0.79
N LEU A 33 9.62 19.17 0.24
CA LEU A 33 10.78 18.51 0.84
C LEU A 33 11.57 19.41 1.80
N THR A 34 11.48 20.73 1.64
CA THR A 34 12.26 21.70 2.43
C THR A 34 11.46 22.38 3.53
N THR A 35 10.13 22.32 3.47
CA THR A 35 9.28 22.95 4.50
C THR A 35 9.44 22.23 5.84
N ARG A 36 9.96 22.95 6.83
CA ARG A 36 10.16 22.44 8.19
C ARG A 36 8.83 22.07 8.84
N GLY A 37 8.76 20.86 9.40
CA GLY A 37 7.57 20.33 10.08
C GLY A 37 6.54 19.69 9.15
N LEU A 38 6.75 19.73 7.83
CA LEU A 38 5.93 18.99 6.86
C LEU A 38 6.43 17.56 6.70
N TYR A 39 5.52 16.60 6.79
CA TYR A 39 5.76 15.18 6.54
C TYR A 39 4.85 14.68 5.41
N PRO A 40 5.32 14.68 4.15
CA PRO A 40 4.54 14.17 3.04
C PRO A 40 4.42 12.65 3.09
N ILE A 41 3.21 12.14 2.88
CA ILE A 41 2.90 10.72 2.70
C ILE A 41 2.53 10.52 1.24
N GLN A 42 3.38 9.83 0.48
CA GLN A 42 3.05 9.34 -0.84
C GLN A 42 2.10 8.15 -0.72
N ARG A 43 0.84 8.33 -1.16
CA ARG A 43 -0.11 7.23 -1.23
C ARG A 43 0.32 6.23 -2.30
N THR A 44 0.19 4.96 -1.96
CA THR A 44 0.61 3.78 -2.74
C THR A 44 -0.43 2.68 -2.76
N HIS A 45 -1.53 2.88 -2.05
CA HIS A 45 -2.64 1.95 -2.02
C HIS A 45 -3.79 2.46 -2.88
N LEU A 46 -4.44 1.52 -3.55
CA LEU A 46 -5.58 1.70 -4.43
C LEU A 46 -6.72 2.38 -3.70
N THR A 47 -7.03 3.57 -4.20
CA THR A 47 -8.27 4.30 -3.88
C THR A 47 -9.08 4.62 -5.14
N SER A 48 -8.55 4.24 -6.31
CA SER A 48 -9.09 4.52 -7.62
C SER A 48 -8.98 3.27 -8.52
N ASP A 49 -9.77 3.22 -9.60
CA ASP A 49 -9.89 2.05 -10.53
C ASP A 49 -10.33 0.72 -9.89
N LEU A 50 -11.45 0.75 -9.16
CA LEU A 50 -12.13 -0.41 -8.57
C LEU A 50 -12.90 -1.29 -9.59
N ARG A 51 -12.51 -1.25 -10.87
CA ARG A 51 -13.12 -2.05 -11.95
C ARG A 51 -12.32 -3.31 -12.26
N ARG A 52 -11.18 -3.49 -11.61
CA ARG A 52 -10.26 -4.60 -11.80
C ARG A 52 -9.90 -5.20 -10.46
N ALA A 53 -9.87 -6.53 -10.39
CA ALA A 53 -9.49 -7.24 -9.18
C ALA A 53 -8.05 -6.88 -8.80
N SER A 54 -7.82 -6.37 -7.59
CA SER A 54 -6.47 -6.06 -7.10
C SER A 54 -6.44 -6.01 -5.58
N CYS A 55 -5.32 -6.40 -4.95
CA CYS A 55 -5.16 -6.08 -3.54
C CYS A 55 -5.00 -4.57 -3.36
N PRO A 56 -5.36 -4.00 -2.20
CA PRO A 56 -5.24 -2.57 -1.98
C PRO A 56 -3.82 -2.00 -2.11
N ALA A 57 -2.76 -2.78 -1.92
CA ALA A 57 -1.38 -2.28 -1.99
C ALA A 57 -0.49 -3.21 -2.84
N PRO A 58 -0.75 -3.33 -4.16
CA PRO A 58 -0.06 -4.28 -5.00
C PRO A 58 1.33 -3.77 -5.35
N PHE A 59 2.34 -4.64 -5.30
CA PHE A 59 3.70 -4.27 -5.67
C PHE A 59 3.80 -3.89 -7.15
N LYS A 60 3.41 -4.78 -8.05
CA LYS A 60 3.21 -4.49 -9.48
C LYS A 60 1.78 -4.03 -9.75
N GLY A 61 1.58 -3.28 -10.83
CA GLY A 61 0.28 -2.78 -11.27
C GLY A 61 0.45 -1.63 -12.26
N ALA A 62 -0.28 -1.66 -13.37
CA ALA A 62 -0.17 -0.62 -14.38
C ALA A 62 -0.68 0.72 -13.81
N TYR A 63 0.21 1.69 -13.66
CA TYR A 63 -0.06 3.07 -13.19
C TYR A 63 -0.34 3.26 -11.69
N PHE A 64 -0.63 2.19 -10.93
CA PHE A 64 -0.98 2.29 -9.51
C PHE A 64 -0.19 1.35 -8.57
N GLY A 65 0.66 0.46 -9.10
CA GLY A 65 1.50 -0.40 -8.26
C GLY A 65 2.54 0.39 -7.46
N ILE A 66 2.92 -0.12 -6.29
CA ILE A 66 3.95 0.48 -5.43
C ILE A 66 5.24 0.74 -6.21
N GLU A 67 5.68 -0.22 -7.04
CA GLU A 67 6.89 -0.07 -7.88
C GLU A 67 6.77 1.13 -8.83
N HIS A 68 5.61 1.29 -9.48
CA HIS A 68 5.36 2.40 -10.39
C HIS A 68 5.47 3.74 -9.66
N ILE A 69 4.81 3.86 -8.50
CA ILE A 69 4.79 5.08 -7.70
C ILE A 69 6.19 5.42 -7.17
N LEU A 70 6.94 4.43 -6.70
CA LEU A 70 8.34 4.59 -6.27
C LEU A 70 9.22 5.09 -7.42
N ASN A 71 9.12 4.47 -8.60
CA ASN A 71 9.94 4.84 -9.76
C ASN A 71 9.61 6.25 -10.26
N ARG A 72 8.34 6.63 -10.27
CA ARG A 72 7.90 7.98 -10.64
C ARG A 72 8.33 9.02 -9.62
N THR A 73 8.26 8.70 -8.33
CA THR A 73 8.79 9.55 -7.26
C THR A 73 10.29 9.80 -7.42
N ARG A 74 11.07 8.74 -7.68
CA ARG A 74 12.51 8.86 -7.97
C ARG A 74 12.81 9.67 -9.23
N ALA A 75 11.98 9.55 -10.26
CA ALA A 75 12.12 10.30 -11.50
C ALA A 75 11.94 11.80 -11.24
N ALA A 76 10.89 12.17 -10.51
CA ALA A 76 10.57 13.56 -10.24
C ALA A 76 11.52 14.26 -9.27
N LEU A 77 12.10 13.54 -8.31
CA LEU A 77 13.16 14.07 -7.46
C LEU A 77 14.45 14.39 -8.22
N GLY A 78 14.65 13.86 -9.42
CA GLY A 78 15.88 14.04 -10.21
C GLY A 78 17.12 13.36 -9.59
N ARG A 79 18.20 13.23 -10.36
CA ARG A 79 19.39 12.46 -9.92
C ARG A 79 20.08 13.05 -8.69
N GLY A 80 20.16 14.38 -8.57
CA GLY A 80 20.90 15.04 -7.48
C GLY A 80 20.20 15.00 -6.12
N HIS A 81 18.87 14.86 -6.08
CA HIS A 81 18.09 15.01 -4.84
C HIS A 81 17.36 13.72 -4.43
N ARG A 82 17.51 12.61 -5.19
CA ARG A 82 16.83 11.33 -4.93
C ARG A 82 16.95 10.85 -3.48
N ARG A 83 18.17 10.73 -2.96
CA ARG A 83 18.40 10.14 -1.62
C ARG A 83 17.92 11.08 -0.51
N GLN A 84 18.17 12.38 -0.63
CA GLN A 84 17.76 13.38 0.35
C GLN A 84 16.25 13.68 0.29
N GLY A 85 15.63 13.53 -0.89
CA GLY A 85 14.20 13.71 -1.09
C GLY A 85 13.39 12.52 -0.59
N LEU A 86 13.80 11.29 -0.92
CA LEU A 86 13.11 10.09 -0.42
C LEU A 86 13.14 10.01 1.11
N SER A 87 14.22 10.44 1.76
CA SER A 87 14.33 10.43 3.22
C SER A 87 13.43 11.45 3.92
N ARG A 88 12.69 12.27 3.15
CA ARG A 88 11.65 13.19 3.64
C ARG A 88 10.23 12.66 3.40
N ILE A 89 10.06 11.61 2.60
CA ILE A 89 8.75 11.08 2.20
C ILE A 89 8.47 9.77 2.93
N PHE A 90 7.27 9.66 3.48
CA PHE A 90 6.69 8.39 3.91
C PHE A 90 5.97 7.76 2.73
N PHE A 91 6.07 6.44 2.56
CA PHE A 91 5.20 5.70 1.65
C PHE A 91 4.09 5.04 2.44
N SER A 92 2.85 5.11 1.95
CA SER A 92 1.78 4.42 2.63
C SER A 92 1.84 2.89 2.41
N VAL A 93 1.12 2.11 3.19
CA VAL A 93 0.73 0.73 2.89
C VAL A 93 -0.68 0.54 3.47
N SER A 94 -1.55 -0.20 2.77
CA SER A 94 -2.86 -0.54 3.29
C SER A 94 -2.86 -1.89 4.00
N LEU A 95 -3.48 -1.97 5.18
CA LEU A 95 -3.75 -3.25 5.87
C LEU A 95 -5.14 -3.80 5.59
N LEU A 96 -5.88 -3.15 4.68
CA LEU A 96 -7.14 -3.68 4.20
C LEU A 96 -6.86 -4.71 3.08
N GLY A 97 -7.78 -5.65 2.95
CA GLY A 97 -8.02 -6.36 1.72
C GLY A 97 -9.15 -5.74 0.92
N ALA A 98 -9.25 -6.16 -0.34
CA ALA A 98 -10.34 -5.83 -1.22
C ALA A 98 -11.09 -7.09 -1.63
N HIS A 99 -12.39 -6.93 -1.81
CA HIS A 99 -13.30 -7.99 -2.24
C HIS A 99 -13.91 -7.64 -3.58
N PHE A 100 -13.88 -8.60 -4.49
CA PHE A 100 -14.39 -8.49 -5.85
C PHE A 100 -15.25 -9.70 -6.20
N LEU A 101 -16.19 -9.46 -7.13
CA LEU A 101 -16.91 -10.49 -7.86
C LEU A 101 -16.36 -10.54 -9.28
N LEU A 102 -15.79 -11.68 -9.65
CA LEU A 102 -15.32 -11.98 -11.00
C LEU A 102 -16.51 -12.35 -11.91
N ASP A 103 -16.33 -12.20 -13.23
CA ASP A 103 -17.35 -12.58 -14.21
C ASP A 103 -17.58 -14.10 -14.25
N ARG A 104 -16.58 -14.88 -13.87
CA ARG A 104 -16.63 -16.34 -13.75
C ARG A 104 -15.74 -16.84 -12.63
N GLU A 105 -15.94 -18.10 -12.26
CA GLU A 105 -14.99 -18.81 -11.43
C GLU A 105 -13.64 -18.97 -12.18
N PRO A 106 -12.51 -18.63 -11.54
CA PRO A 106 -11.19 -18.83 -12.11
C PRO A 106 -10.83 -20.30 -12.11
N ALA A 107 -10.10 -20.74 -13.15
CA ALA A 107 -9.53 -22.07 -13.15
C ALA A 107 -8.48 -22.20 -12.01
N PRO A 108 -8.21 -23.42 -11.52
CA PRO A 108 -7.13 -23.63 -10.58
C PRO A 108 -5.82 -23.00 -11.08
N ASN A 109 -5.14 -22.22 -10.24
CA ASN A 109 -3.89 -21.52 -10.55
C ASN A 109 -3.98 -20.39 -11.60
N GLU A 110 -5.17 -20.02 -12.09
CA GLU A 110 -5.34 -18.87 -12.99
C GLU A 110 -5.09 -17.57 -12.24
N SER A 111 -4.15 -16.73 -12.69
CA SER A 111 -3.98 -15.37 -12.19
C SER A 111 -5.11 -14.47 -12.67
N VAL A 112 -5.86 -13.89 -11.73
CA VAL A 112 -6.95 -12.95 -12.02
C VAL A 112 -6.68 -11.55 -11.46
N ALA A 113 -5.47 -11.33 -10.95
CA ALA A 113 -5.01 -9.99 -10.61
C ALA A 113 -5.12 -9.10 -11.87
N PHE A 114 -5.74 -7.94 -11.70
CA PHE A 114 -6.04 -6.94 -12.71
C PHE A 114 -7.09 -7.33 -13.77
N ALA A 115 -7.73 -8.50 -13.65
CA ALA A 115 -8.85 -8.87 -14.50
C ALA A 115 -10.07 -7.97 -14.22
N PRO A 116 -10.94 -7.72 -15.20
CA PRO A 116 -12.22 -7.05 -14.96
C PRO A 116 -13.01 -7.73 -13.85
N ALA A 117 -13.49 -6.95 -12.90
CA ALA A 117 -14.24 -7.46 -11.75
C ALA A 117 -15.09 -6.36 -11.12
N LYS A 118 -16.20 -6.75 -10.48
CA LYS A 118 -17.06 -5.83 -9.75
C LYS A 118 -16.61 -5.74 -8.30
N PHE A 119 -16.10 -4.58 -7.89
CA PHE A 119 -15.75 -4.30 -6.49
C PHE A 119 -16.96 -4.45 -5.57
N GLN A 120 -16.77 -5.17 -4.47
CA GLN A 120 -17.78 -5.45 -3.46
C GLN A 120 -17.51 -4.69 -2.15
N GLY A 121 -16.25 -4.33 -1.88
CA GLY A 121 -15.90 -3.55 -0.70
C GLY A 121 -14.46 -3.77 -0.25
N PHE A 122 -14.04 -2.95 0.72
CA PHE A 122 -12.83 -3.19 1.49
C PHE A 122 -13.18 -3.95 2.77
N MET A 123 -12.22 -4.74 3.24
CA MET A 123 -12.34 -5.47 4.51
C MET A 123 -10.99 -5.51 5.22
N PRO A 124 -10.94 -5.55 6.56
CA PRO A 124 -9.70 -5.75 7.32
C PRO A 124 -8.93 -7.00 6.87
N TYR A 125 -7.59 -6.96 6.89
CA TYR A 125 -6.77 -8.17 6.74
C TYR A 125 -7.20 -9.26 7.73
N SER A 126 -7.56 -8.90 8.97
CA SER A 126 -8.06 -9.85 9.97
C SER A 126 -9.26 -10.68 9.49
N GLN A 127 -10.13 -10.12 8.66
CA GLN A 127 -11.23 -10.87 8.05
C GLN A 127 -10.77 -11.69 6.85
N VAL A 128 -9.87 -11.15 6.02
CA VAL A 128 -9.33 -11.88 4.85
C VAL A 128 -8.61 -13.14 5.29
N CYS A 129 -7.75 -13.06 6.31
CA CYS A 129 -7.00 -14.20 6.80
C CYS A 129 -7.92 -15.26 7.44
N GLN A 130 -9.00 -14.85 8.13
CA GLN A 130 -9.99 -15.78 8.64
C GLN A 130 -10.72 -16.53 7.53
N LEU A 131 -11.09 -15.85 6.42
CA LEU A 131 -11.66 -16.53 5.25
C LEU A 131 -10.72 -17.59 4.71
N MET A 132 -9.43 -17.26 4.58
CA MET A 132 -8.38 -18.17 4.11
C MET A 132 -8.19 -19.38 5.03
N MET A 133 -8.42 -19.22 6.34
CA MET A 133 -8.31 -20.30 7.33
C MET A 133 -9.59 -21.13 7.50
N SER A 134 -10.76 -20.55 7.25
CA SER A 134 -12.07 -21.19 7.51
C SER A 134 -12.38 -22.39 6.59
N GLY A 135 -11.52 -22.68 5.62
CA GLY A 135 -11.76 -23.69 4.59
C GLY A 135 -12.71 -23.19 3.49
N GLY A 136 -12.74 -23.90 2.36
CA GLY A 136 -13.60 -23.56 1.21
C GLY A 136 -13.14 -22.36 0.37
N TRP A 137 -12.05 -21.71 0.75
CA TRP A 137 -11.36 -20.72 -0.06
C TRP A 137 -10.05 -21.30 -0.60
N ASN A 138 -9.81 -21.15 -1.90
CA ASN A 138 -8.53 -21.50 -2.51
C ASN A 138 -7.59 -20.30 -2.40
N ALA A 139 -6.75 -20.30 -1.35
CA ALA A 139 -5.81 -19.23 -1.04
C ALA A 139 -4.42 -19.51 -1.61
N ARG A 140 -3.76 -18.47 -2.13
CA ARG A 140 -2.38 -18.55 -2.63
C ARG A 140 -1.66 -17.21 -2.51
N ALA A 141 -0.33 -17.27 -2.51
CA ALA A 141 0.49 -16.09 -2.68
C ALA A 141 0.52 -15.68 -4.16
N ASN A 142 0.34 -14.38 -4.43
CA ASN A 142 0.58 -13.78 -5.73
C ASN A 142 1.89 -12.98 -5.66
N LEU A 143 2.95 -13.56 -6.23
CA LEU A 143 4.30 -12.99 -6.19
C LEU A 143 4.45 -11.72 -7.05
N GLU A 144 3.57 -11.51 -8.03
CA GLU A 144 3.60 -10.30 -8.85
C GLU A 144 3.05 -9.10 -8.07
N THR A 145 1.91 -9.29 -7.40
CA THR A 145 1.30 -8.24 -6.57
C THR A 145 1.89 -8.17 -5.17
N ASP A 146 2.71 -9.13 -4.76
CA ASP A 146 3.24 -9.27 -3.38
C ASP A 146 2.10 -9.30 -2.34
N CYS A 147 1.00 -9.98 -2.69
CA CYS A 147 -0.23 -10.06 -1.89
C CYS A 147 -0.68 -11.50 -1.77
N THR A 148 -1.46 -11.81 -0.73
CA THR A 148 -2.24 -13.04 -0.69
C THR A 148 -3.54 -12.84 -1.45
N GLU A 149 -4.02 -13.87 -2.14
CA GLU A 149 -5.32 -13.85 -2.80
C GLU A 149 -6.06 -15.16 -2.51
N ALA A 150 -7.39 -15.09 -2.45
CA ALA A 150 -8.21 -16.26 -2.26
C ALA A 150 -9.49 -16.20 -3.09
N THR A 151 -9.92 -17.37 -3.56
CA THR A 151 -11.12 -17.51 -4.40
C THR A 151 -12.11 -18.51 -3.81
N ARG A 152 -13.39 -18.25 -4.02
CA ARG A 152 -14.48 -19.20 -3.73
C ARG A 152 -15.60 -18.99 -4.74
N GLY A 153 -15.70 -19.88 -5.73
CA GLY A 153 -16.51 -19.61 -6.91
C GLY A 153 -16.03 -18.32 -7.61
N PRO A 154 -16.92 -17.40 -7.99
CA PRO A 154 -16.55 -16.11 -8.58
C PRO A 154 -16.11 -15.06 -7.55
N GLN A 155 -16.12 -15.37 -6.25
CA GLN A 155 -15.66 -14.44 -5.22
C GLN A 155 -14.13 -14.43 -5.21
N TRP A 156 -13.54 -13.23 -5.17
CA TRP A 156 -12.10 -13.05 -5.06
C TRP A 156 -11.79 -12.02 -3.99
N VAL A 157 -10.89 -12.35 -3.06
CA VAL A 157 -10.40 -11.44 -2.03
C VAL A 157 -8.88 -11.39 -2.07
N SER A 158 -8.31 -10.23 -1.78
CA SER A 158 -6.86 -10.09 -1.72
C SER A 158 -6.41 -8.97 -0.78
N SER A 159 -5.30 -9.20 -0.09
CA SER A 159 -4.68 -8.28 0.87
C SER A 159 -3.17 -8.47 0.87
N ILE A 160 -2.43 -7.57 1.51
CA ILE A 160 -1.07 -7.91 1.93
C ILE A 160 -1.10 -9.05 2.97
N ALA A 161 0.03 -9.70 3.19
CA ALA A 161 0.20 -10.82 4.10
C ALA A 161 1.55 -10.74 4.83
N PRO A 162 1.83 -11.61 5.81
CA PRO A 162 3.10 -11.61 6.54
C PRO A 162 4.35 -11.82 5.68
N PHE A 163 4.22 -12.37 4.46
CA PHE A 163 5.33 -12.48 3.52
C PHE A 163 5.59 -11.18 2.72
N SER A 164 4.56 -10.33 2.59
CA SER A 164 4.60 -9.11 1.78
C SER A 164 5.63 -8.10 2.29
N GLY A 165 6.01 -7.17 1.42
CA GLY A 165 6.79 -5.99 1.77
C GLY A 165 8.30 -6.12 1.56
N ASN A 166 8.81 -7.22 1.01
CA ASN A 166 10.26 -7.41 0.83
C ASN A 166 10.94 -6.30 0.01
N TRP A 167 10.20 -5.59 -0.85
CA TRP A 167 10.69 -4.42 -1.57
C TRP A 167 11.16 -3.27 -0.66
N ILE A 168 10.66 -3.21 0.58
CA ILE A 168 11.05 -2.23 1.61
C ILE A 168 12.52 -2.39 2.00
N ILE A 169 13.07 -3.62 1.97
CA ILE A 169 14.47 -3.90 2.32
C ILE A 169 15.41 -3.07 1.42
N GLY A 170 15.11 -2.99 0.11
CA GLY A 170 15.87 -2.18 -0.85
C GLY A 170 15.70 -0.66 -0.69
N LEU A 171 14.79 -0.22 0.19
CA LEU A 171 14.54 1.18 0.51
C LEU A 171 15.00 1.56 1.92
N LYS A 172 15.52 0.60 2.70
CA LYS A 172 15.99 0.82 4.07
C LYS A 172 17.03 1.94 4.11
N GLY A 173 16.78 2.94 4.96
CA GLY A 173 17.60 4.15 5.08
C GLY A 173 17.51 5.14 3.90
N ALA A 174 16.75 4.82 2.85
CA ALA A 174 16.48 5.74 1.73
C ALA A 174 15.15 6.48 1.89
N ILE A 175 14.14 5.85 2.49
CA ILE A 175 12.84 6.48 2.79
C ILE A 175 12.75 6.97 4.23
N ARG A 176 11.84 7.90 4.52
CA ARG A 176 11.60 8.36 5.89
C ARG A 176 11.00 7.27 6.78
N GLY A 177 10.17 6.42 6.19
CA GLY A 177 9.45 5.33 6.83
C GLY A 177 8.17 4.98 6.08
N LEU A 178 7.28 4.25 6.75
CA LEU A 178 5.97 3.89 6.24
C LEU A 178 4.85 4.58 7.02
N ALA A 179 3.76 4.88 6.34
CA ALA A 179 2.48 5.24 6.94
C ALA A 179 1.47 4.11 6.68
N VAL A 180 0.65 3.76 7.67
CA VAL A 180 -0.20 2.57 7.59
C VAL A 180 -1.67 2.97 7.60
N PHE A 181 -2.47 2.43 6.67
CA PHE A 181 -3.88 2.77 6.48
C PHE A 181 -4.78 1.51 6.37
N ASP A 182 -5.77 1.31 7.22
CA ASP A 182 -5.79 1.75 8.60
C ASP A 182 -5.11 0.69 9.46
N VAL A 183 -4.42 1.14 10.51
CA VAL A 183 -3.78 0.27 11.51
C VAL A 183 -4.77 -0.79 12.06
N ASP A 184 -6.04 -0.42 12.01
CA ASP A 184 -7.18 -1.18 12.44
C ASP A 184 -7.48 -2.45 11.63
N GLY A 185 -6.93 -2.52 10.41
CA GLY A 185 -7.08 -3.66 9.51
C GLY A 185 -6.26 -4.89 9.92
N ASP A 186 -5.24 -4.73 10.77
CA ASP A 186 -4.38 -5.83 11.22
C ASP A 186 -5.12 -6.84 12.11
N ASP A 187 -4.55 -8.02 12.27
CA ASP A 187 -5.00 -9.04 13.22
C ASP A 187 -4.56 -8.69 14.65
N ARG A 188 -5.27 -7.75 15.28
CA ARG A 188 -4.93 -7.25 16.63
C ARG A 188 -5.06 -8.33 17.71
N ASP A 189 -5.97 -9.27 17.52
CA ASP A 189 -6.31 -10.28 18.50
C ASP A 189 -5.57 -11.61 18.29
N GLY A 190 -4.95 -11.81 17.12
CA GLY A 190 -4.16 -13.00 16.81
C GLY A 190 -5.02 -14.19 16.38
N HIS A 191 -6.15 -13.93 15.72
CA HIS A 191 -7.04 -14.98 15.20
C HIS A 191 -6.39 -15.81 14.08
N CYS A 192 -5.47 -15.21 13.34
CA CYS A 192 -4.78 -15.81 12.21
C CYS A 192 -3.31 -16.13 12.51
N GLY A 193 -2.91 -16.08 13.77
CA GLY A 193 -1.54 -16.31 14.21
C GLY A 193 -1.09 -15.28 15.24
N GLU A 194 0.02 -14.60 14.95
CA GLU A 194 0.58 -13.63 15.88
C GLU A 194 -0.21 -12.32 15.90
N LYS A 195 -0.43 -11.73 17.08
CA LYS A 195 -1.03 -10.40 17.22
C LYS A 195 -0.22 -9.34 16.47
N HIS A 196 -0.91 -8.48 15.72
CA HIS A 196 -0.34 -7.39 14.93
C HIS A 196 0.71 -7.86 13.91
N VAL A 197 0.45 -9.02 13.28
CA VAL A 197 1.43 -9.68 12.41
C VAL A 197 1.89 -8.78 11.26
N LEU A 198 1.00 -7.99 10.65
CA LEU A 198 1.38 -7.11 9.54
C LEU A 198 2.21 -5.93 10.02
N LEU A 199 1.83 -5.29 11.14
CA LEU A 199 2.59 -4.18 11.69
C LEU A 199 3.99 -4.60 12.16
N LYS A 200 4.11 -5.77 12.80
CA LYS A 200 5.40 -6.35 13.17
C LYS A 200 6.27 -6.59 11.94
N ARG A 201 5.70 -7.24 10.92
CA ARG A 201 6.39 -7.46 9.64
C ARG A 201 6.91 -6.17 9.03
N LEU A 202 6.07 -5.15 8.90
CA LEU A 202 6.47 -3.86 8.30
C LEU A 202 7.53 -3.14 9.14
N LYS A 203 7.45 -3.23 10.46
CA LYS A 203 8.46 -2.69 11.38
C LYS A 203 9.80 -3.38 11.19
N ASP A 204 9.82 -4.71 11.14
CA ASP A 204 11.04 -5.51 11.01
C ASP A 204 11.77 -5.23 9.68
N LEU A 205 11.02 -4.96 8.61
CA LEU A 205 11.57 -4.59 7.31
C LEU A 205 12.25 -3.20 7.30
N LEU A 206 11.95 -2.34 8.28
CA LEU A 206 12.55 -1.00 8.42
C LEU A 206 13.73 -0.96 9.40
N THR A 207 13.83 -1.92 10.33
CA THR A 207 14.89 -2.02 11.35
C THR A 207 16.10 -2.78 10.85
#